data_AF-L7MLE3-F1
#
_entry.id   AF-L7MLE3-F1
#
_cell.length_a   1.000
_cell.length_b   1.000
_cell.length_c   1.000
_cell.angle_alpha   90.00
_cell.angle_beta   90.00
_cell.angle_gamma   90.00
#
_symmetry.space_group_name_H-M   'P 1'
#
loop_
_entity.id
_entity.type
_entity.pdbx_description
1 polymer ?
#
loop_
_entity_poly.entity_id
_entity_poly.type
_entity_poly.pdbx_seq_one_letter_code
_entity_poly.pdbx_strand_id
1 'polypeptide(L)'
;MKNHVTIAYVLLVSTRVISSLPAAAEDCTADWRHECGNGACYSIDQWCDKKDDCGNNRDEERCSYNDTSYCDNCMFTCRDRTRCITDDWVCDGEIDCSDASDEMD
;
A
#
# COMPACT_ATOMS: atom_id res chain seq x y z
N MET A 1 -45.49 -8.82 17.90
CA MET A 1 -44.15 -8.70 18.50
C MET A 1 -43.22 -9.64 17.74
N LYS A 2 -42.24 -9.05 17.05
CA LYS A 2 -41.08 -9.58 16.30
C LYS A 2 -41.03 -11.07 15.91
N ASN A 3 -41.11 -11.30 14.60
CA ASN A 3 -40.56 -12.44 13.85
C ASN A 3 -39.06 -12.62 14.12
N HIS A 4 -38.60 -13.85 14.30
CA HIS A 4 -37.34 -14.37 13.74
C HIS A 4 -37.41 -15.91 13.71
N VAL A 5 -37.61 -16.47 12.50
CA VAL A 5 -37.55 -17.91 12.26
C VAL A 5 -36.09 -18.25 11.97
N THR A 6 -35.46 -19.01 12.86
CA THR A 6 -34.05 -19.39 12.78
C THR A 6 -33.84 -20.45 11.70
N ILE A 7 -32.95 -20.15 10.76
CA ILE A 7 -32.60 -20.94 9.57
C ILE A 7 -31.97 -22.28 9.98
N ALA A 8 -32.55 -23.38 9.51
CA ALA A 8 -32.04 -24.74 9.71
C ALA A 8 -31.53 -25.31 8.38
N TYR A 9 -30.21 -25.46 8.28
CA TYR A 9 -29.40 -26.41 7.47
C TYR A 9 -27.97 -25.82 7.54
N VAL A 10 -26.96 -26.48 8.06
CA VAL A 10 -26.10 -27.42 7.32
C VAL A 10 -25.30 -28.25 8.34
N LEU A 11 -25.06 -29.50 7.96
CA LEU A 11 -24.56 -30.64 8.74
C LEU A 11 -23.25 -30.40 9.49
N LEU A 12 -23.22 -30.89 10.72
CA LEU A 12 -22.06 -30.94 11.62
C LEU A 12 -21.00 -31.92 11.10
N VAL A 13 -19.83 -31.43 10.70
CA VAL A 13 -18.58 -32.21 10.78
C VAL A 13 -17.66 -31.50 11.77
N SER A 14 -17.48 -32.17 12.91
CA SER A 14 -16.79 -31.68 14.08
C SER A 14 -15.27 -31.70 13.87
N THR A 15 -14.67 -30.59 13.48
CA THR A 15 -13.28 -30.27 13.82
C THR A 15 -13.22 -28.83 14.30
N ARG A 16 -12.87 -28.65 15.58
CA ARG A 16 -12.47 -27.36 16.13
C ARG A 16 -11.29 -26.83 15.30
N VAL A 17 -11.54 -25.83 14.46
CA VAL A 17 -10.48 -24.91 14.03
C VAL A 17 -10.74 -23.61 14.77
N ILE A 18 -10.24 -23.60 16.01
CA ILE A 18 -10.13 -22.41 16.83
C ILE A 18 -9.14 -21.49 16.11
N SER A 19 -9.61 -20.29 15.75
CA SER A 19 -8.85 -19.05 15.61
C SER A 19 -7.35 -19.17 15.42
N SER A 20 -6.89 -18.89 14.19
CA SER A 20 -5.66 -18.19 13.80
C SER A 20 -5.23 -18.79 12.46
N LEU A 21 -5.68 -18.16 11.35
CA LEU A 21 -4.74 -18.10 10.24
C LEU A 21 -3.47 -17.46 10.84
N PRO A 22 -2.26 -18.01 10.62
CA PRO A 22 -1.07 -17.25 10.93
C PRO A 22 -1.27 -15.90 10.24
N ALA A 23 -1.04 -14.79 10.95
CA ALA A 23 -0.95 -13.49 10.32
C ALA A 23 -0.06 -13.71 9.10
N ALA A 24 -0.66 -13.72 7.91
CA ALA A 24 0.07 -13.97 6.71
C ALA A 24 1.20 -12.95 6.77
N ALA A 25 2.44 -13.37 6.51
CA ALA A 25 3.38 -12.40 5.98
C ALA A 25 2.60 -11.74 4.83
N GLU A 26 2.19 -10.47 5.03
CA GLU A 26 1.47 -9.74 4.01
C GLU A 26 2.38 -9.84 2.80
N ASP A 27 1.88 -10.47 1.75
CA ASP A 27 2.70 -10.68 0.57
C ASP A 27 2.88 -9.28 -0.02
N CYS A 28 4.04 -8.66 0.25
CA CYS A 28 4.37 -7.33 -0.29
C CYS A 28 4.58 -7.38 -1.82
N THR A 29 4.21 -8.49 -2.47
CA THR A 29 4.24 -8.69 -3.93
C THR A 29 3.13 -7.97 -4.67
N ALA A 30 2.17 -7.35 -3.96
CA ALA A 30 1.33 -6.35 -4.60
C ALA A 30 2.24 -5.27 -5.22
N ASP A 31 2.04 -4.95 -6.51
CA ASP A 31 2.94 -4.17 -7.38
C ASP A 31 3.42 -2.82 -6.82
N TRP A 32 2.85 -2.34 -5.72
CA TRP A 32 3.06 -1.01 -5.14
C TRP A 32 3.33 -1.03 -3.63
N ARG A 33 3.84 -2.14 -3.08
CA ARG A 33 4.15 -2.27 -1.65
C ARG A 33 5.58 -2.73 -1.40
N HIS A 34 6.19 -2.19 -0.34
CA HIS A 34 7.54 -2.54 0.08
C HIS A 34 7.59 -2.94 1.57
N GLU A 35 8.45 -3.91 1.90
CA GLU A 35 8.60 -4.43 3.25
C GLU A 35 9.59 -3.58 4.08
N CYS A 36 9.18 -3.16 5.28
CA CYS A 36 10.04 -2.45 6.23
C CYS A 36 11.11 -3.34 6.90
N GLY A 37 11.10 -4.65 6.63
CA GLY A 37 11.98 -5.66 7.26
C GLY A 37 11.50 -6.14 8.64
N ASN A 38 10.30 -5.72 9.06
CA ASN A 38 9.58 -6.22 10.23
C ASN A 38 8.33 -7.04 9.83
N GLY A 39 8.19 -7.38 8.54
CA GLY A 39 7.01 -8.04 7.97
C GLY A 39 5.82 -7.11 7.72
N ALA A 40 5.93 -5.81 7.97
CA ALA A 40 4.91 -4.83 7.57
C ALA A 40 5.20 -4.32 6.14
N CYS A 41 4.14 -4.24 5.33
CA CYS A 41 4.18 -3.70 3.98
C CYS A 41 3.51 -2.33 3.94
N TYR A 42 4.16 -1.36 3.31
CA TYR A 42 3.64 -0.01 3.13
C TYR A 42 3.64 0.36 1.65
N SER A 43 2.79 1.32 1.29
CA SER A 43 2.72 1.82 -0.08
C SER A 43 4.05 2.45 -0.50
N ILE A 44 4.38 2.38 -1.78
CA ILE A 44 5.54 3.10 -2.34
C ILE A 44 5.47 4.62 -2.08
N ASP A 45 4.26 5.16 -1.97
CA ASP A 45 4.00 6.57 -1.61
C ASP A 45 4.45 6.94 -0.19
N GLN A 46 4.66 5.95 0.65
CA GLN A 46 5.10 6.08 2.05
C GLN A 46 6.60 5.83 2.19
N TRP A 47 7.30 5.60 1.08
CA TRP A 47 8.75 5.51 1.05
C TRP A 47 9.31 6.86 0.63
N CYS A 48 10.27 7.36 1.41
CA CYS A 48 10.92 8.65 1.18
C CYS A 48 9.98 9.87 1.21
N ASP A 49 8.88 9.81 1.97
CA ASP A 49 7.89 10.88 2.11
C ASP A 49 8.21 11.84 3.28
N LYS A 50 9.37 11.64 3.95
CA LYS A 50 9.85 12.36 5.15
C LYS A 50 9.10 12.01 6.42
N LYS A 51 8.40 10.88 6.45
CA LYS A 51 7.67 10.38 7.62
C LYS A 51 8.12 8.96 7.91
N ASP A 52 8.39 8.70 9.19
CA ASP A 52 8.68 7.33 9.64
C ASP A 52 7.36 6.54 9.77
N ASP A 53 6.95 5.90 8.68
CA ASP A 53 5.81 5.00 8.59
C ASP A 53 6.18 3.58 9.02
N CYS A 54 7.42 3.15 8.77
CA CYS A 54 7.93 1.86 9.22
C CYS A 54 8.13 1.76 10.74
N GLY A 55 8.26 2.89 11.45
CA GLY A 55 8.59 2.97 12.89
C GLY A 55 10.06 2.66 13.22
N ASN A 56 10.88 2.45 12.19
CA ASN A 56 12.31 2.19 12.27
C ASN A 56 13.10 2.99 11.21
N ASN A 57 12.44 3.94 10.53
CA ASN A 57 13.01 4.84 9.54
C ASN A 57 13.64 4.12 8.33
N ARG A 58 13.19 2.89 8.01
CA ARG A 58 13.70 2.09 6.88
C ARG A 58 13.19 2.58 5.53
N ASP A 59 11.92 2.94 5.49
CA ASP A 59 11.25 3.69 4.44
C ASP A 59 11.94 5.03 4.13
N GLU A 60 12.56 5.64 5.12
CA GLU A 60 13.27 6.92 5.00
C GLU A 60 14.81 6.76 4.92
N GLU A 61 15.32 5.53 5.06
CA GLU A 61 16.75 5.22 4.97
C GLU A 61 17.16 5.01 3.50
N ARG A 62 18.26 5.63 3.09
CA ARG A 62 18.81 5.57 1.72
C ARG A 62 17.93 6.18 0.64
N CYS A 63 17.03 7.08 1.03
CA CYS A 63 16.42 8.03 0.11
C CYS A 63 17.50 8.96 -0.45
N SER A 64 18.10 8.57 -1.57
CA SER A 64 18.79 9.56 -2.38
C SER A 64 17.68 10.29 -3.12
N TYR A 65 17.35 11.50 -2.65
CA TYR A 65 16.34 12.36 -3.27
C TYR A 65 16.70 12.78 -4.73
N ASN A 66 17.87 12.35 -5.22
CA ASN A 66 18.30 12.45 -6.61
C ASN A 66 18.32 11.09 -7.35
N ASP A 67 18.08 9.99 -6.65
CA ASP A 67 18.10 8.61 -7.17
C ASP A 67 16.69 8.03 -7.12
N THR A 68 16.07 7.95 -8.29
CA THR A 68 14.73 7.41 -8.50
C THR A 68 14.69 5.89 -8.44
N SER A 69 15.74 5.20 -7.96
CA SER A 69 15.75 3.72 -7.88
C SER A 69 14.60 3.13 -7.04
N TYR A 70 14.06 3.87 -6.08
CA TYR A 70 12.84 3.46 -5.37
C TYR A 70 11.57 3.60 -6.20
N CYS A 71 11.63 4.42 -7.26
CA CYS A 71 10.61 4.58 -8.29
C CYS A 71 10.92 3.77 -9.56
N ASP A 72 11.76 2.72 -9.51
CA ASP A 72 12.15 1.94 -10.70
C ASP A 72 10.95 1.24 -11.40
N ASN A 73 9.79 1.14 -10.74
CA ASN A 73 8.52 0.68 -11.33
C ASN A 73 7.52 1.80 -11.61
N CYS A 74 7.89 3.07 -11.45
CA CYS A 74 6.99 4.19 -11.62
C CYS A 74 6.95 4.64 -13.08
N MET A 75 5.74 4.90 -13.57
CA MET A 75 5.56 5.33 -14.96
C MET A 75 5.79 6.85 -15.11
N PHE A 76 5.43 7.63 -14.10
CA PHE A 76 5.62 9.08 -14.07
C PHE A 76 6.16 9.55 -12.71
N THR A 77 7.19 10.39 -12.73
CA THR A 77 7.75 11.04 -11.53
C THR A 77 7.29 12.48 -11.47
N CYS A 78 6.67 12.89 -10.36
CA CYS A 78 6.28 14.27 -10.15
C CYS A 78 7.49 15.20 -10.31
N ARG A 79 7.27 16.44 -10.78
CA ARG A 79 8.36 17.39 -11.08
C ARG A 79 9.16 17.77 -9.83
N ASP A 80 8.53 17.77 -8.66
CA ASP A 80 9.19 17.95 -7.36
C ASP A 80 9.99 16.71 -6.87
N ARG A 81 9.87 15.58 -7.59
CA ARG A 81 10.52 14.29 -7.30
C ARG A 81 10.21 13.74 -5.91
N THR A 82 9.12 14.17 -5.30
CA THR A 82 8.71 13.70 -3.96
C THR A 82 7.76 12.50 -4.03
N ARG A 83 7.14 12.30 -5.19
CA ARG A 83 6.16 11.25 -5.42
C ARG A 83 6.31 10.70 -6.83
N CYS A 84 5.90 9.46 -7.00
CA CYS A 84 5.86 8.79 -8.28
C CYS A 84 4.49 8.12 -8.44
N ILE A 85 3.87 8.29 -9.60
CA ILE A 85 2.49 7.89 -9.89
C ILE A 85 2.44 7.02 -11.15
N THR A 86 1.28 6.41 -11.40
CA THR A 86 1.01 5.63 -12.61
C THR A 86 0.61 6.53 -13.79
N ASP A 87 0.77 6.04 -15.02
CA ASP A 87 0.38 6.78 -16.24
C ASP A 87 -1.13 7.12 -16.24
N ASP A 88 -1.94 6.27 -15.62
CA ASP A 88 -3.39 6.46 -15.49
C ASP A 88 -3.77 7.67 -14.61
N TRP A 89 -2.83 8.21 -13.82
CA TRP A 89 -3.02 9.36 -12.92
C TRP A 89 -2.41 10.65 -13.49
N VAL A 90 -1.90 10.59 -14.73
CA VAL A 90 -1.39 11.78 -15.40
C VAL A 90 -2.51 12.39 -16.23
N CYS A 91 -2.82 13.67 -15.99
CA CYS A 91 -3.89 14.41 -16.65
C CYS A 91 -5.26 13.72 -16.53
N ASP A 92 -5.54 13.09 -15.39
CA ASP A 92 -6.79 12.39 -15.12
C ASP A 92 -7.86 13.32 -14.50
N GLY A 93 -7.44 14.52 -14.09
CA GLY A 93 -8.27 15.58 -13.54
C GLY A 93 -8.24 15.67 -12.02
N GLU A 94 -7.45 14.85 -11.34
CA GLU A 94 -7.19 14.89 -9.90
C GLU A 94 -5.72 15.29 -9.63
N ILE A 95 -5.45 15.95 -8.50
CA ILE A 95 -4.07 16.30 -8.13
C ILE A 95 -3.49 15.16 -7.30
N ASP A 96 -2.69 14.31 -7.93
CA ASP A 96 -1.93 13.24 -7.31
C ASP A 96 -0.51 13.67 -6.97
N CYS A 97 0.12 14.54 -7.76
CA CYS A 97 1.41 15.14 -7.40
C CYS A 97 1.25 16.29 -6.40
N SER A 98 2.13 16.36 -5.40
CA SER A 98 2.12 17.45 -4.40
C SER A 98 2.35 18.84 -5.02
N ASP A 99 3.02 18.90 -6.16
CA ASP A 99 3.23 20.11 -6.96
C ASP A 99 2.26 20.24 -8.15
N ALA A 100 1.25 19.37 -8.22
CA ALA A 100 0.26 19.25 -9.29
C ALA A 100 0.86 19.11 -10.70
N SER A 101 2.09 18.60 -10.80
CA SER A 101 2.81 18.47 -12.06
C SER A 101 2.27 17.39 -12.99
N ASP A 102 1.47 16.48 -12.46
CA ASP A 102 0.63 15.51 -13.18
C ASP A 102 -0.53 16.15 -13.95
N GLU A 103 -1.02 17.32 -13.51
CA GLU A 103 -2.16 18.02 -14.11
C GLU A 103 -1.78 19.31 -14.86
N MET A 104 -0.48 19.61 -14.93
CA MET A 104 0.05 20.80 -15.60
C MET A 104 0.89 20.43 -16.81
N ASP A 105 0.26 20.39 -17.98
CA ASP A 105 0.90 20.32 -19.31
C ASP A 105 1.39 21.71 -19.79
#